data_AF-M2VUZ8-F1
#
_entry.id   AF-M2VUZ8-F1
#
_cell.length_a   1.000
_cell.length_b   1.000
_cell.length_c   1.000
_cell.angle_alpha   90.00
_cell.angle_beta   90.00
_cell.angle_gamma   90.00
#
_symmetry.space_group_name_H-M   'P 1'
#
loop_
_entity.id
_entity.type
_entity.pdbx_description
1 polymer ?
#
loop_
_entity_poly.entity_id
_entity_poly.type
_entity_poly.pdbx_seq_one_letter_code
_entity_poly.pdbx_strand_id
1 'polypeptide(L)'
;MQHTSHRVKLIVRKDSLSKLDDNIWKMYSRRIQVLMADLTDILSLRNQLLDVDCAILTATSWGGEQAFQVNVEATFQLFNYLPKDCHILYFSTASIIDSSGCLLEEAYRYGTTYLQSKYVALQRMLRYHSHRRITVIFPTLVVGPNSHLANVSSQITPWKGLLRLIDLDASAHFIHAIDAAKVITYLVDFNPKPSFYTWHSSSDPPKKLPAVILGQPYFTADQLIQSMCSSSKKRRFFSIPRIPVLSLLPPLLIARLLSLFGATVDPWVMYCLKKRHFVYPDAVAPENFGLILIQMGVEAFLTFIRVTWMSSTLLQPIHSEEEWKQLCWTEQGWKPSIIGFGASWSQPCVHVREVLETLASVALERGRSLVFGFCEVEEGNSFATAWGITNVPSVVLSRDGELVNVLQGADPPTITRACRDFMEDCHLSLNERLEKLVHRQPIMLFMKGTPDKPLCKFSRRMIEILKGEGVIFGHFNILADYQVREGLKRYANWPTYPQLYVNGELIGGLDIVEELYQAGKLKEELHLPG
;
A
#
# COMPACT_ATOMS: atom_id res chain seq x y z
N MET A 1 15.39 -0.60 4.31
CA MET A 1 15.86 0.09 5.55
C MET A 1 15.51 -0.64 6.83
N GLN A 2 14.27 -1.14 7.00
CA GLN A 2 13.86 -1.92 8.18
C GLN A 2 14.71 -3.18 8.43
N HIS A 3 15.22 -3.81 7.35
CA HIS A 3 15.89 -5.11 7.41
C HIS A 3 17.38 -5.08 7.07
N THR A 4 18.01 -3.90 7.10
CA THR A 4 19.43 -3.77 6.77
C THR A 4 20.07 -2.74 7.68
N SER A 5 21.37 -2.87 7.95
CA SER A 5 22.19 -1.92 8.69
C SER A 5 22.88 -0.88 7.79
N HIS A 6 22.75 -1.01 6.46
CA HIS A 6 23.42 -0.12 5.49
C HIS A 6 23.08 1.36 5.67
N ARG A 7 24.04 2.20 5.29
CA ARG A 7 23.85 3.63 5.06
C ARG A 7 23.46 3.83 3.60
N VAL A 8 22.42 4.62 3.35
CA VAL A 8 21.85 4.81 2.02
C VAL A 8 21.93 6.27 1.64
N LYS A 9 22.56 6.54 0.50
CA LYS A 9 22.44 7.83 -0.20
C LYS A 9 21.31 7.71 -1.21
N LEU A 10 20.21 8.39 -0.95
CA LEU A 10 19.02 8.33 -1.79
C LEU A 10 18.97 9.57 -2.68
N ILE A 11 19.19 9.39 -3.97
CA ILE A 11 19.10 10.47 -4.96
C ILE A 11 17.64 10.61 -5.39
N VAL A 12 17.04 11.78 -5.18
CA VAL A 12 15.62 12.03 -5.44
C VAL A 12 15.43 13.37 -6.13
N ARG A 13 14.57 13.39 -7.15
CA ARG A 13 14.13 14.64 -7.79
C ARG A 13 13.24 15.43 -6.85
N LYS A 14 13.28 16.76 -6.95
CA LYS A 14 12.46 17.67 -6.13
C LYS A 14 10.99 17.26 -6.06
N ASP A 15 10.40 16.96 -7.21
CA ASP A 15 8.97 16.67 -7.32
C ASP A 15 8.61 15.23 -6.90
N SER A 16 9.61 14.41 -6.58
CA SER A 16 9.42 13.03 -6.10
C SER A 16 9.63 12.90 -4.59
N LEU A 17 9.99 13.98 -3.90
CA LEU A 17 10.23 13.97 -2.46
C LEU A 17 8.94 13.65 -1.68
N SER A 18 7.80 14.16 -2.13
CA SER A 18 6.47 13.89 -1.54
C SER A 18 6.04 12.42 -1.61
N LYS A 19 6.71 11.61 -2.44
CA LYS A 19 6.45 10.17 -2.56
C LYS A 19 7.16 9.33 -1.50
N LEU A 20 8.05 9.95 -0.71
CA LEU A 20 8.72 9.27 0.40
C LEU A 20 7.84 9.29 1.65
N ASP A 21 7.83 8.17 2.38
CA ASP A 21 7.13 8.08 3.66
C ASP A 21 7.91 8.85 4.74
N ASP A 22 7.37 9.98 5.17
CA ASP A 22 7.93 10.86 6.20
C ASP A 22 8.22 10.14 7.53
N ASN A 23 7.47 9.09 7.88
CA ASN A 23 7.71 8.32 9.09
C ASN A 23 8.92 7.40 8.94
N ILE A 24 9.10 6.80 7.76
CA ILE A 24 10.29 6.00 7.45
C ILE A 24 11.53 6.89 7.44
N TRP A 25 11.43 8.07 6.84
CA TRP A 25 12.50 9.06 6.84
C TRP A 25 12.94 9.45 8.26
N LYS A 26 12.00 9.86 9.13
CA LYS A 26 12.31 10.25 10.51
C LYS A 26 12.95 9.10 11.30
N MET A 27 12.41 7.90 11.15
CA MET A 27 12.88 6.68 11.85
C MET A 27 14.30 6.28 11.46
N TYR A 28 14.71 6.51 10.20
CA TYR A 28 16.02 6.10 9.68
C TYR A 28 16.93 7.27 9.26
N SER A 29 16.62 8.48 9.71
CA SER A 29 17.31 9.73 9.34
C SER A 29 18.83 9.72 9.54
N ARG A 30 19.34 8.94 10.51
CA ARG A 30 20.79 8.78 10.73
C ARG A 30 21.48 7.89 9.68
N ARG A 31 20.72 7.06 8.96
CA ARG A 31 21.23 6.10 7.97
C ARG A 31 20.83 6.44 6.53
N ILE A 32 19.86 7.34 6.33
CA ILE A 32 19.47 7.81 5.01
C ILE A 32 19.98 9.24 4.83
N GLN A 33 20.78 9.46 3.80
CA GLN A 33 21.15 10.79 3.33
C GLN A 33 20.41 11.04 2.01
N VAL A 34 19.50 12.01 1.98
CA VAL A 34 18.79 12.38 0.76
C VAL A 34 19.61 13.40 -0.02
N LEU A 35 19.86 13.10 -1.28
CA LEU A 35 20.57 13.96 -2.23
C LEU A 35 19.56 14.45 -3.27
N MET A 36 19.22 15.73 -3.21
CA MET A 36 18.25 16.31 -4.14
C MET A 36 18.93 16.60 -5.48
N ALA A 37 18.69 15.77 -6.48
CA ALA A 37 19.23 15.96 -7.83
C ALA A 37 18.37 15.25 -8.89
N ASP A 38 18.46 15.76 -10.12
CA ASP A 38 18.03 15.03 -11.30
C ASP A 38 19.21 14.21 -11.84
N LEU A 39 18.93 13.01 -12.37
CA LEU A 39 19.97 12.16 -12.93
C LEU A 39 20.68 12.83 -14.11
N THR A 40 19.99 13.71 -14.83
CA THR A 40 20.55 14.51 -15.93
C THR A 40 21.57 15.56 -15.48
N ASP A 41 21.61 15.92 -14.19
CA ASP A 41 22.58 16.84 -13.58
C ASP A 41 23.37 16.17 -12.44
N ILE A 42 23.79 14.93 -12.68
CA ILE A 42 24.48 14.11 -11.68
C ILE A 42 25.90 14.61 -11.34
N LEU A 43 26.47 15.48 -12.17
CA LEU A 43 27.81 16.05 -11.96
C LEU A 43 27.91 16.78 -10.62
N SER A 44 26.84 17.47 -10.22
CA SER A 44 26.74 18.17 -8.94
C SER A 44 26.99 17.26 -7.73
N LEU A 45 26.67 15.96 -7.85
CA LEU A 45 26.80 14.97 -6.80
C LEU A 45 28.13 14.21 -6.83
N ARG A 46 29.02 14.46 -7.80
CA ARG A 46 30.26 13.68 -8.02
C ARG A 46 31.05 13.42 -6.73
N ASN A 47 31.32 14.45 -5.94
CA ASN A 47 32.10 14.32 -4.69
C ASN A 47 31.37 13.49 -3.63
N GLN A 48 30.04 13.52 -3.64
CA GLN A 48 29.21 12.80 -2.67
C GLN A 48 29.05 11.32 -3.03
N LEU A 49 29.47 10.90 -4.23
CA LEU A 49 29.37 9.52 -4.70
C LEU A 49 30.67 8.71 -4.51
N LEU A 50 31.76 9.35 -4.07
CA LEU A 50 33.11 8.73 -4.01
C LEU A 50 33.26 7.60 -2.99
N ASP A 51 32.38 7.53 -2.00
CA ASP A 51 32.34 6.55 -0.90
C ASP A 51 31.21 5.53 -1.09
N VAL A 52 30.63 5.42 -2.29
CA VAL A 52 29.55 4.47 -2.57
C VAL A 52 30.14 3.11 -2.93
N ASP A 53 29.89 2.11 -2.07
CA ASP A 53 30.30 0.72 -2.29
C ASP A 53 29.37 -0.04 -3.24
N CYS A 54 28.07 0.26 -3.18
CA CYS A 54 27.05 -0.34 -4.03
C CYS A 54 26.02 0.70 -4.48
N ALA A 55 25.73 0.71 -5.77
CA ALA A 55 24.75 1.59 -6.40
C ALA A 55 23.57 0.78 -6.93
N ILE A 56 22.35 1.10 -6.47
CA ILE A 56 21.11 0.49 -6.95
C ILE A 56 20.41 1.48 -7.87
N LEU A 57 20.39 1.20 -9.17
CA LEU A 57 19.88 2.12 -10.18
C LEU A 57 18.47 1.72 -10.59
N THR A 58 17.48 2.33 -9.93
CA THR A 58 16.04 2.17 -10.23
C THR A 58 15.43 3.37 -10.96
N ALA A 59 16.15 4.50 -11.03
CA ALA A 59 15.69 5.70 -11.74
C ALA A 59 15.44 5.38 -13.21
N THR A 60 14.25 5.73 -13.69
CA THR A 60 13.85 5.47 -15.07
C THR A 60 12.83 6.50 -15.53
N SER A 61 12.90 6.85 -16.82
CA SER A 61 11.80 7.44 -17.55
C SER A 61 11.01 6.34 -18.25
N TRP A 62 9.68 6.36 -18.11
CA TRP A 62 8.77 5.34 -18.66
C TRP A 62 8.34 5.60 -20.10
N GLY A 63 8.85 6.67 -20.73
CA GLY A 63 8.59 6.99 -22.14
C GLY A 63 8.80 8.47 -22.46
N GLY A 64 8.46 8.85 -23.69
CA GLY A 64 8.61 10.22 -24.20
C GLY A 64 10.05 10.58 -24.60
N GLU A 65 10.25 11.85 -24.97
CA GLU A 65 11.52 12.35 -25.53
C GLU A 65 12.71 12.18 -24.56
N GLN A 66 12.45 12.23 -23.25
CA GLN A 66 13.50 12.13 -22.23
C GLN A 66 13.95 10.69 -21.93
N ALA A 67 13.29 9.67 -22.48
CA ALA A 67 13.57 8.26 -22.15
C ALA A 67 15.04 7.89 -22.39
N PHE A 68 15.59 8.25 -23.55
CA PHE A 68 17.00 7.98 -23.88
C PHE A 68 17.96 8.85 -23.07
N GLN A 69 17.63 10.12 -22.85
CA GLN A 69 18.45 11.02 -22.06
C GLN A 69 18.65 10.49 -20.63
N VAL A 70 17.59 10.01 -19.99
CA VAL A 70 17.65 9.49 -18.60
C VAL A 70 18.18 8.06 -18.56
N ASN A 71 17.55 7.14 -19.30
CA ASN A 71 17.82 5.70 -19.18
C ASN A 71 19.14 5.28 -19.83
N VAL A 72 19.68 6.10 -20.76
CA VAL A 72 20.95 5.84 -21.42
C VAL A 72 21.98 6.87 -21.01
N GLU A 73 21.85 8.12 -21.42
CA GLU A 73 22.98 9.06 -21.30
C GLU A 73 23.31 9.43 -19.86
N ALA A 74 22.32 9.85 -19.07
CA ALA A 74 22.48 10.20 -17.67
C ALA A 74 22.92 9.00 -16.82
N THR A 75 22.39 7.80 -17.10
CA THR A 75 22.79 6.55 -16.45
C THR A 75 24.27 6.24 -16.69
N PHE A 76 24.77 6.44 -17.91
CA PHE A 76 26.17 6.20 -18.24
C PHE A 76 27.10 7.28 -17.70
N GLN A 77 26.63 8.53 -17.61
CA GLN A 77 27.36 9.57 -16.89
C GLN A 77 27.52 9.23 -15.41
N LEU A 78 26.47 8.74 -14.76
CA LEU A 78 26.53 8.26 -13.37
C LEU A 78 27.60 7.16 -13.19
N PHE A 79 27.71 6.22 -14.13
CA PHE A 79 28.73 5.15 -14.06
C PHE A 79 30.17 5.67 -14.01
N ASN A 80 30.43 6.81 -14.66
CA ASN A 80 31.75 7.46 -14.66
C ASN A 80 32.07 8.17 -13.34
N TYR A 81 31.05 8.54 -12.56
CA TYR A 81 31.21 9.21 -11.27
C TYR A 81 31.21 8.25 -10.08
N LEU A 82 30.68 7.04 -10.25
CA LEU A 82 30.77 5.99 -9.23
C LEU A 82 32.20 5.42 -9.13
N PRO A 83 32.65 5.04 -7.92
CA PRO A 83 33.96 4.41 -7.71
C PRO A 83 34.18 3.19 -8.61
N LYS A 84 35.43 2.91 -8.99
CA LYS A 84 35.77 1.80 -9.92
C LYS A 84 35.38 0.42 -9.37
N ASP A 85 35.45 0.25 -8.05
CA ASP A 85 35.12 -1.01 -7.38
C ASP A 85 33.65 -1.08 -6.91
N CYS A 86 32.88 0.01 -7.10
CA CYS A 86 31.46 0.06 -6.78
C CYS A 86 30.71 -1.05 -7.52
N HIS A 87 29.92 -1.84 -6.79
CA HIS A 87 29.01 -2.81 -7.38
C HIS A 87 27.73 -2.13 -7.84
N ILE A 88 27.40 -2.26 -9.11
CA ILE A 88 26.25 -1.61 -9.73
C ILE A 88 25.13 -2.65 -9.93
N LEU A 89 24.00 -2.46 -9.27
CA LEU A 89 22.76 -3.20 -9.53
C LEU A 89 21.89 -2.36 -10.47
N TYR A 90 21.88 -2.70 -11.75
CA TYR A 90 21.17 -1.94 -12.79
C TYR A 90 19.79 -2.54 -13.09
N PHE A 91 18.71 -1.78 -12.85
CA PHE A 91 17.36 -2.23 -13.19
C PHE A 91 17.03 -2.01 -14.66
N SER A 92 16.77 -3.11 -15.36
CA SER A 92 16.23 -3.16 -16.71
C SER A 92 14.78 -3.67 -16.68
N THR A 93 14.38 -4.48 -17.67
CA THR A 93 13.05 -5.11 -17.73
C THR A 93 13.14 -6.47 -18.41
N ALA A 94 12.45 -7.48 -17.90
CA ALA A 94 12.40 -8.79 -18.55
C ALA A 94 11.79 -8.72 -19.97
N SER A 95 11.03 -7.68 -20.29
CA SER A 95 10.43 -7.50 -21.62
C SER A 95 11.43 -7.30 -22.77
N ILE A 96 12.70 -6.96 -22.49
CA ILE A 96 13.73 -6.81 -23.54
C ILE A 96 14.55 -8.09 -23.77
N ILE A 97 14.20 -9.19 -23.09
CA ILE A 97 14.87 -10.48 -23.22
C ILE A 97 13.88 -11.59 -23.59
N ASP A 98 14.41 -12.70 -24.11
CA ASP A 98 13.66 -13.94 -24.29
C ASP A 98 13.83 -14.90 -23.09
N SER A 99 13.19 -16.06 -23.18
CA SER A 99 13.24 -17.10 -22.13
C SER A 99 14.63 -17.71 -21.94
N SER A 100 15.56 -17.50 -22.88
CA SER A 100 16.97 -17.88 -22.75
C SER A 100 17.84 -16.76 -22.17
N GLY A 101 17.25 -15.59 -21.89
CA GLY A 101 17.97 -14.41 -21.41
C GLY A 101 18.69 -13.62 -22.52
N CYS A 102 18.42 -13.92 -23.79
CA CYS A 102 19.01 -13.19 -24.91
C CYS A 102 18.22 -11.90 -25.21
N LEU A 103 18.93 -10.86 -25.67
CA LEU A 103 18.31 -9.59 -26.06
C LEU A 103 17.33 -9.79 -27.22
N LEU A 104 16.13 -9.27 -27.05
CA LEU A 104 15.08 -9.35 -28.04
C LEU A 104 15.12 -8.14 -29.00
N GLU A 105 15.50 -8.36 -30.26
CA GLU A 105 15.62 -7.28 -31.24
C GLU A 105 14.28 -6.56 -31.50
N GLU A 106 13.17 -7.29 -31.39
CA GLU A 106 11.82 -6.77 -31.50
C GLU A 106 11.50 -5.73 -30.42
N ALA A 107 12.11 -5.83 -29.23
CA ALA A 107 11.96 -4.81 -28.20
C ALA A 107 12.60 -3.48 -28.61
N TYR A 108 13.65 -3.51 -29.44
CA TYR A 108 14.22 -2.32 -30.04
C TYR A 108 13.42 -1.83 -31.25
N ARG A 109 13.00 -2.74 -32.15
CA ARG A 109 12.30 -2.36 -33.39
C ARG A 109 10.87 -1.87 -33.16
N TYR A 110 10.15 -2.51 -32.24
CA TYR A 110 8.71 -2.33 -32.08
C TYR A 110 8.32 -1.82 -30.69
N GLY A 111 9.17 -2.04 -29.69
CA GLY A 111 8.89 -1.66 -28.31
C GLY A 111 8.68 -0.16 -28.12
N THR A 112 8.07 0.19 -26.98
CA THR A 112 7.92 1.59 -26.56
C THR A 112 9.28 2.25 -26.37
N THR A 113 9.33 3.58 -26.36
CA THR A 113 10.57 4.34 -26.09
C THR A 113 11.26 3.92 -24.80
N TYR A 114 10.49 3.49 -23.79
CA TYR A 114 11.04 2.84 -22.60
C TYR A 114 11.80 1.55 -22.92
N LEU A 115 11.18 0.59 -23.60
CA LEU A 115 11.82 -0.68 -23.97
C LEU A 115 13.06 -0.47 -24.84
N GLN A 116 12.95 0.41 -25.83
CA GLN A 116 14.06 0.76 -26.72
C GLN A 116 15.23 1.37 -25.93
N SER A 117 14.96 2.29 -25.01
CA SER A 117 16.01 2.91 -24.20
C SER A 117 16.70 1.89 -23.28
N LYS A 118 15.96 0.94 -22.68
CA LYS A 118 16.53 -0.14 -21.85
C LYS A 118 17.36 -1.13 -22.68
N TYR A 119 16.90 -1.45 -23.89
CA TYR A 119 17.64 -2.26 -24.85
C TYR A 119 18.99 -1.60 -25.20
N VAL A 120 18.96 -0.33 -25.61
CA VAL A 120 20.15 0.42 -26.00
C VAL A 120 21.11 0.59 -24.82
N ALA A 121 20.60 0.89 -23.63
CA ALA A 121 21.41 0.96 -22.42
C ALA A 121 22.16 -0.35 -22.19
N LEU A 122 21.46 -1.50 -22.20
CA LEU A 122 22.09 -2.80 -21.97
C LEU A 122 23.14 -3.15 -23.04
N GLN A 123 22.84 -2.89 -24.32
CA GLN A 123 23.78 -3.08 -25.42
C GLN A 123 25.05 -2.24 -25.26
N ARG A 124 24.91 -0.96 -24.86
CA ARG A 124 26.05 -0.08 -24.57
C ARG A 124 26.84 -0.54 -23.35
N MET A 125 26.19 -1.11 -22.33
CA MET A 125 26.88 -1.63 -21.13
C MET A 125 27.77 -2.81 -21.48
N LEU A 126 27.23 -3.75 -22.26
CA LEU A 126 27.99 -4.87 -22.81
C LEU A 126 29.18 -4.39 -23.65
N ARG A 127 29.01 -3.33 -24.44
CA ARG A 127 30.06 -2.84 -25.33
C ARG A 127 31.18 -2.11 -24.59
N TYR A 128 30.84 -1.20 -23.69
CA TYR A 128 31.78 -0.20 -23.14
C TYR A 128 32.08 -0.37 -21.64
N HIS A 129 31.20 -1.03 -20.87
CA HIS A 129 31.30 -1.13 -19.41
C HIS A 129 31.42 -2.56 -18.90
N SER A 130 31.78 -3.52 -19.76
CA SER A 130 31.95 -4.93 -19.39
C SER A 130 33.04 -5.18 -18.34
N HIS A 131 33.91 -4.20 -18.09
CA HIS A 131 34.97 -4.23 -17.08
C HIS A 131 34.49 -3.76 -15.69
N ARG A 132 33.31 -3.14 -15.59
CA ARG A 132 32.71 -2.71 -14.33
C ARG A 132 32.00 -3.88 -13.67
N ARG A 133 31.93 -3.87 -12.34
CA ARG A 133 31.15 -4.84 -11.57
C ARG A 133 29.66 -4.49 -11.65
N ILE A 134 28.98 -4.95 -12.69
CA ILE A 134 27.56 -4.70 -12.92
C ILE A 134 26.78 -6.02 -12.82
N THR A 135 25.67 -6.00 -12.07
CA THR A 135 24.63 -7.04 -12.11
C THR A 135 23.34 -6.42 -12.63
N VAL A 136 22.79 -6.99 -13.70
CA VAL A 136 21.55 -6.53 -14.31
C VAL A 136 20.36 -7.20 -13.64
N ILE A 137 19.39 -6.41 -13.20
CA ILE A 137 18.16 -6.90 -12.60
C ILE A 137 17.05 -6.79 -13.65
N PHE A 138 16.42 -7.92 -13.97
CA PHE A 138 15.30 -8.03 -14.88
C PHE A 138 14.02 -8.32 -14.09
N PRO A 139 13.34 -7.30 -13.56
CA PRO A 139 12.00 -7.52 -13.03
C PRO A 139 11.07 -7.98 -14.14
N THR A 140 10.24 -8.98 -13.82
CA THR A 140 9.09 -9.37 -14.64
C THR A 140 7.94 -8.39 -14.38
N LEU A 141 6.71 -8.87 -14.20
CA LEU A 141 5.58 -8.01 -13.90
C LEU A 141 5.60 -7.58 -12.42
N VAL A 142 5.94 -6.32 -12.13
CA VAL A 142 6.01 -5.83 -10.75
C VAL A 142 4.62 -5.49 -10.21
N VAL A 143 4.26 -6.06 -9.06
CA VAL A 143 2.96 -5.85 -8.39
C VAL A 143 3.15 -5.30 -6.98
N GLY A 144 2.19 -4.48 -6.54
CA GLY A 144 2.17 -3.83 -5.24
C GLY A 144 1.20 -2.64 -5.22
N PRO A 145 1.07 -1.95 -4.07
CA PRO A 145 -0.01 -0.97 -3.82
C PRO A 145 0.00 0.26 -4.74
N ASN A 146 1.10 0.49 -5.48
CA ASN A 146 1.28 1.58 -6.44
C ASN A 146 1.65 1.09 -7.86
N SER A 147 1.37 -0.17 -8.20
CA SER A 147 1.73 -0.70 -9.52
C SER A 147 0.70 -0.32 -10.60
N HIS A 148 1.16 -0.14 -11.84
CA HIS A 148 0.30 0.17 -12.99
C HIS A 148 -0.80 -0.88 -13.24
N LEU A 149 -0.65 -2.12 -12.76
CA LEU A 149 -1.65 -3.18 -12.92
C LEU A 149 -2.90 -2.98 -12.09
N ALA A 150 -2.80 -2.31 -10.94
CA ALA A 150 -3.97 -2.01 -10.12
C ALA A 150 -5.02 -1.23 -10.93
N ASN A 151 -4.57 -0.38 -11.86
CA ASN A 151 -5.41 0.46 -12.70
C ASN A 151 -6.03 -0.26 -13.91
N VAL A 152 -5.52 -1.43 -14.30
CA VAL A 152 -6.02 -2.21 -15.45
C VAL A 152 -7.31 -2.96 -15.10
N SER A 153 -7.49 -3.31 -13.82
CA SER A 153 -8.65 -4.08 -13.35
C SER A 153 -9.99 -3.36 -13.63
N SER A 154 -10.06 -2.04 -13.46
CA SER A 154 -11.27 -1.24 -13.62
C SER A 154 -11.78 -1.19 -15.07
N GLN A 155 -10.89 -1.26 -16.06
CA GLN A 155 -11.21 -1.18 -17.49
C GLN A 155 -11.84 -2.49 -18.02
N ILE A 156 -11.55 -3.61 -17.36
CA ILE A 156 -11.93 -4.95 -17.82
C ILE A 156 -13.29 -5.40 -17.21
N THR A 157 -13.76 -4.72 -16.16
CA THR A 157 -15.01 -5.00 -15.43
C THR A 157 -16.26 -5.20 -16.31
N PRO A 158 -16.53 -4.37 -17.35
CA PRO A 158 -17.73 -4.53 -18.18
C PRO A 158 -17.78 -5.87 -18.95
N TRP A 159 -16.63 -6.51 -19.16
CA TRP A 159 -16.47 -7.66 -20.05
C TRP A 159 -16.48 -9.01 -19.32
N LYS A 160 -16.80 -9.02 -18.03
CA LYS A 160 -16.84 -10.21 -17.15
C LYS A 160 -17.57 -11.41 -17.75
N GLY A 161 -18.72 -11.18 -18.39
CA GLY A 161 -19.52 -12.25 -18.99
C GLY A 161 -18.84 -12.89 -20.19
N LEU A 162 -18.17 -12.09 -21.01
CA LEU A 162 -17.49 -12.51 -22.23
C LEU A 162 -16.17 -13.21 -21.92
N LEU A 163 -15.36 -12.66 -20.99
CA LEU A 163 -14.06 -13.22 -20.60
C LEU A 163 -14.17 -14.63 -20.01
N ARG A 164 -15.32 -14.98 -19.40
CA ARG A 164 -15.58 -16.35 -18.90
C ARG A 164 -15.64 -17.41 -20.00
N LEU A 165 -15.95 -16.98 -21.23
CA LEU A 165 -16.14 -17.84 -22.39
C LEU A 165 -14.87 -17.95 -23.24
N ILE A 166 -13.81 -17.24 -22.87
CA ILE A 166 -12.57 -17.14 -23.62
C ILE A 166 -11.47 -17.89 -22.85
N ASP A 167 -10.72 -18.72 -23.56
CA ASP A 167 -9.43 -19.26 -23.11
C ASP A 167 -8.32 -18.40 -23.71
N LEU A 168 -7.56 -17.76 -22.81
CA LEU A 168 -6.41 -16.95 -23.13
C LEU A 168 -5.16 -17.78 -22.84
N ASP A 169 -4.70 -18.51 -23.85
CA ASP A 169 -3.43 -19.25 -23.84
C ASP A 169 -2.23 -18.29 -23.75
N ALA A 170 -1.98 -17.78 -22.55
CA ALA A 170 -0.93 -16.82 -22.22
C ALA A 170 -0.48 -17.02 -20.76
N SER A 171 0.80 -16.80 -20.49
CA SER A 171 1.38 -16.91 -19.14
C SER A 171 2.51 -15.92 -18.91
N ALA A 172 2.67 -15.50 -17.67
CA ALA A 172 3.72 -14.56 -17.29
C ALA A 172 4.13 -14.73 -15.83
N HIS A 173 5.42 -14.49 -15.55
CA HIS A 173 5.89 -14.27 -14.19
C HIS A 173 5.52 -12.88 -13.69
N PHE A 174 5.41 -12.77 -12.37
CA PHE A 174 5.29 -11.51 -11.66
C PHE A 174 6.23 -11.50 -10.46
N ILE A 175 6.49 -10.33 -9.89
CA ILE A 175 7.23 -10.20 -8.64
C ILE A 175 6.61 -9.12 -7.78
N HIS A 176 6.36 -9.42 -6.50
CA HIS A 176 5.90 -8.42 -5.56
C HIS A 176 7.03 -7.43 -5.22
N ALA A 177 6.73 -6.13 -5.16
CA ALA A 177 7.74 -5.08 -4.95
C ALA A 177 8.55 -5.27 -3.66
N ILE A 178 7.92 -5.72 -2.58
CA ILE A 178 8.62 -6.02 -1.31
C ILE A 178 9.56 -7.22 -1.47
N ASP A 179 9.14 -8.25 -2.21
CA ASP A 179 9.96 -9.45 -2.41
C ASP A 179 11.13 -9.16 -3.35
N ALA A 180 10.93 -8.33 -4.37
CA ALA A 180 12.03 -7.77 -5.15
C ALA A 180 13.03 -7.04 -4.23
N ALA A 181 12.55 -6.19 -3.32
CA ALA A 181 13.42 -5.47 -2.39
C ALA A 181 14.20 -6.40 -1.45
N LYS A 182 13.63 -7.52 -1.00
CA LYS A 182 14.34 -8.54 -0.21
C LYS A 182 15.48 -9.18 -1.00
N VAL A 183 15.22 -9.61 -2.24
CA VAL A 183 16.25 -10.19 -3.11
C VAL A 183 17.38 -9.18 -3.33
N ILE A 184 17.05 -7.92 -3.61
CA ILE A 184 18.05 -6.86 -3.79
C ILE A 184 18.87 -6.63 -2.53
N THR A 185 18.23 -6.59 -1.36
CA THR A 185 18.94 -6.44 -0.07
C THR A 185 19.92 -7.60 0.12
N TYR A 186 19.50 -8.83 -0.16
CA TYR A 186 20.37 -10.01 -0.11
C TYR A 186 21.56 -9.91 -1.07
N LEU A 187 21.33 -9.45 -2.31
CA LEU A 187 22.41 -9.26 -3.29
C LEU A 187 23.44 -8.21 -2.83
N VAL A 188 22.98 -7.16 -2.14
CA VAL A 188 23.86 -6.14 -1.54
C VAL A 188 24.65 -6.72 -0.35
N ASP A 189 24.00 -7.44 0.55
CA ASP A 189 24.59 -7.95 1.79
C ASP A 189 25.66 -9.02 1.55
N PHE A 190 25.34 -10.00 0.71
CA PHE A 190 26.17 -11.20 0.57
C PHE A 190 27.07 -11.14 -0.65
N ASN A 191 26.74 -10.25 -1.59
CA ASN A 191 27.43 -10.11 -2.87
C ASN A 191 27.85 -11.47 -3.47
N PRO A 192 26.94 -12.45 -3.50
CA PRO A 192 27.30 -13.81 -3.87
C PRO A 192 27.82 -13.81 -5.30
N LYS A 193 28.75 -14.72 -5.63
CA LYS A 193 29.09 -14.97 -7.04
C LYS A 193 27.76 -15.33 -7.74
N PRO A 194 27.26 -14.49 -8.67
CA PRO A 194 25.94 -14.71 -9.23
C PRO A 194 25.94 -16.03 -10.01
N SER A 195 24.86 -16.80 -9.91
CA SER A 195 24.52 -17.77 -10.95
C SER A 195 24.47 -17.00 -12.27
N PHE A 196 25.34 -17.36 -13.22
CA PHE A 196 25.55 -16.57 -14.44
C PHE A 196 24.52 -16.92 -15.50
N TYR A 197 23.93 -15.89 -16.13
CA TYR A 197 23.34 -16.01 -17.47
C TYR A 197 24.26 -15.40 -18.52
N THR A 198 24.26 -16.03 -19.69
CA THR A 198 25.17 -15.78 -20.78
C THR A 198 24.41 -15.14 -21.93
N TRP A 199 24.74 -13.89 -22.27
CA TRP A 199 24.23 -13.25 -23.49
C TRP A 199 24.90 -13.88 -24.72
N HIS A 200 24.12 -14.41 -25.67
CA HIS A 200 24.67 -14.67 -27.00
C HIS A 200 24.78 -13.35 -27.75
N SER A 201 25.98 -12.77 -27.69
CA SER A 201 26.42 -11.89 -28.77
C SER A 201 26.66 -12.72 -30.02
N SER A 202 26.35 -12.17 -31.19
CA SER A 202 26.93 -12.62 -32.45
C SER A 202 28.45 -12.37 -32.55
N SER A 203 29.08 -11.72 -31.55
CA SER A 203 30.54 -11.59 -31.44
C SER A 203 31.18 -12.79 -30.72
N ASP A 204 32.26 -13.32 -31.26
CA ASP A 204 33.09 -14.37 -30.65
C ASP A 204 34.34 -13.78 -29.98
N PRO A 205 34.57 -13.98 -28.66
CA PRO A 205 33.67 -14.62 -27.69
C PRO A 205 32.53 -13.68 -27.22
N PRO A 206 31.37 -14.23 -26.81
CA PRO A 206 30.24 -13.43 -26.39
C PRO A 206 30.52 -12.70 -25.08
N LYS A 207 30.35 -11.36 -25.08
CA LYS A 207 30.44 -10.55 -23.86
C LYS A 207 29.26 -10.88 -22.92
N LYS A 208 29.52 -11.07 -21.63
CA LYS A 208 28.51 -11.46 -20.64
C LYS A 208 28.43 -10.44 -19.51
N LEU A 209 27.22 -10.20 -19.00
CA LEU A 209 26.98 -9.47 -17.77
C LEU A 209 26.20 -10.36 -16.81
N PRO A 210 26.56 -10.42 -15.51
CA PRO A 210 25.72 -11.05 -14.50
C PRO A 210 24.29 -10.50 -14.53
N ALA A 211 23.31 -11.38 -14.40
CA ALA A 211 21.91 -11.00 -14.47
C ALA A 211 21.05 -11.81 -13.49
N VAL A 212 19.98 -11.19 -13.00
CA VAL A 212 18.97 -11.81 -12.12
C VAL A 212 17.59 -11.48 -12.66
N ILE A 213 16.81 -12.50 -13.03
CA ILE A 213 15.41 -12.35 -13.45
C ILE A 213 14.53 -12.48 -12.22
N LEU A 214 13.83 -11.43 -11.83
CA LEU A 214 12.96 -11.46 -10.65
C LEU A 214 11.56 -11.91 -11.06
N GLY A 215 11.14 -13.06 -10.56
CA GLY A 215 9.82 -13.63 -10.81
C GLY A 215 9.47 -14.73 -9.82
N GLN A 216 8.30 -14.62 -9.22
CA GLN A 216 7.59 -15.68 -8.51
C GLN A 216 6.98 -16.67 -9.52
N PRO A 217 6.44 -17.84 -9.08
CA PRO A 217 5.77 -18.78 -9.98
C PRO A 217 4.78 -18.08 -10.92
N TYR A 218 4.87 -18.39 -12.22
CA TYR A 218 4.04 -17.77 -13.25
C TYR A 218 2.57 -18.15 -13.07
N PHE A 219 1.68 -17.28 -13.55
CA PHE A 219 0.25 -17.57 -13.67
C PHE A 219 -0.16 -17.61 -15.13
N THR A 220 -1.24 -18.32 -15.44
CA THR A 220 -1.89 -18.25 -16.75
C THR A 220 -2.98 -17.19 -16.75
N ALA A 221 -3.23 -16.56 -17.90
CA ALA A 221 -4.34 -15.61 -18.03
C ALA A 221 -5.69 -16.26 -17.67
N ASP A 222 -5.81 -17.57 -17.91
CA ASP A 222 -6.95 -18.38 -17.50
C ASP A 222 -7.12 -18.52 -15.99
N GLN A 223 -6.03 -18.73 -15.23
CA GLN A 223 -6.05 -18.73 -13.76
C GLN A 223 -6.48 -17.36 -13.23
N LEU A 224 -6.03 -16.28 -13.87
CA LEU A 224 -6.45 -14.91 -13.56
C LEU A 224 -7.96 -14.72 -13.78
N ILE A 225 -8.47 -15.10 -14.95
CA ILE A 225 -9.91 -15.03 -15.28
C ILE A 225 -10.73 -15.87 -14.31
N GLN A 226 -10.30 -17.09 -13.98
CA GLN A 226 -11.01 -17.98 -13.04
C GLN A 226 -11.14 -17.35 -11.65
N SER A 227 -10.05 -16.82 -11.10
CA SER A 227 -10.10 -16.15 -9.80
C SER A 227 -11.06 -14.96 -9.81
N MET A 228 -10.94 -14.09 -10.84
CA MET A 228 -11.85 -12.95 -11.01
C MET A 228 -13.31 -13.40 -11.12
N CYS A 229 -13.58 -14.52 -11.79
CA CYS A 229 -14.93 -14.98 -12.07
C CYS A 229 -15.60 -15.77 -10.93
N SER A 230 -14.84 -16.28 -9.97
CA SER A 230 -15.33 -17.12 -8.86
C SER A 230 -16.35 -16.44 -7.93
N SER A 231 -16.49 -15.10 -7.99
CA SER A 231 -17.37 -14.30 -7.13
C SER A 231 -18.87 -14.39 -7.43
N SER A 232 -19.31 -15.10 -8.47
CA SER A 232 -20.74 -15.24 -8.76
C SER A 232 -21.30 -16.52 -8.15
N LYS A 233 -22.12 -16.39 -7.10
CA LYS A 233 -23.01 -17.45 -6.56
C LYS A 233 -24.10 -17.92 -7.58
N LYS A 234 -23.82 -17.93 -8.89
CA LYS A 234 -24.70 -18.60 -9.85
C LYS A 234 -24.28 -20.06 -9.89
N ARG A 235 -25.17 -20.95 -9.44
CA ARG A 235 -25.01 -22.41 -9.48
C ARG A 235 -24.41 -22.81 -10.83
N ARG A 236 -23.38 -23.66 -10.80
CA ARG A 236 -22.78 -24.30 -11.98
C ARG A 236 -23.83 -25.22 -12.62
N PHE A 237 -24.73 -24.66 -13.41
CA PHE A 237 -25.48 -25.40 -14.42
C PHE A 237 -24.78 -25.08 -15.75
N PHE A 238 -24.07 -26.06 -16.28
CA PHE A 238 -23.28 -26.03 -17.52
C PHE A 238 -21.92 -25.34 -17.46
N SER A 239 -20.86 -26.16 -17.48
CA SER A 239 -19.52 -25.74 -17.89
C SER A 239 -19.54 -25.52 -19.39
N ILE A 240 -19.80 -24.28 -19.84
CA ILE A 240 -19.69 -23.94 -21.27
C ILE A 240 -18.22 -24.14 -21.67
N PRO A 241 -17.91 -24.92 -22.72
CA PRO A 241 -16.54 -25.07 -23.21
C PRO A 241 -16.00 -23.69 -23.62
N ARG A 242 -14.80 -23.35 -23.12
CA ARG A 242 -14.15 -22.08 -23.47
C ARG A 242 -13.75 -22.11 -24.93
N ILE A 243 -13.91 -20.97 -25.60
CA ILE A 243 -13.42 -20.75 -26.95
C ILE A 243 -11.95 -20.34 -26.81
N PRO A 244 -10.99 -21.10 -27.34
CA PRO A 244 -9.58 -20.74 -27.24
C PRO A 244 -9.24 -19.70 -28.31
N VAL A 245 -9.75 -18.48 -28.09
CA VAL A 245 -9.71 -17.33 -28.99
C VAL A 245 -8.29 -17.02 -29.45
N LEU A 246 -7.31 -17.07 -28.53
CA LEU A 246 -5.92 -16.84 -28.90
C LEU A 246 -5.37 -17.96 -29.78
N SER A 247 -5.69 -19.22 -29.51
CA SER A 247 -5.18 -20.35 -30.32
C SER A 247 -5.86 -20.47 -31.70
N LEU A 248 -7.12 -20.05 -31.83
CA LEU A 248 -7.94 -20.22 -33.03
C LEU A 248 -7.92 -19.02 -33.98
N LEU A 249 -7.77 -17.79 -33.46
CA LEU A 249 -7.83 -16.59 -34.28
C LEU A 249 -6.42 -16.11 -34.68
N PRO A 250 -6.21 -15.73 -35.95
CA PRO A 250 -4.97 -15.07 -36.36
C PRO A 250 -4.72 -13.81 -35.54
N PRO A 251 -3.45 -13.45 -35.21
CA PRO A 251 -3.12 -12.25 -34.43
C PRO A 251 -3.74 -10.96 -34.98
N LEU A 252 -3.91 -10.85 -36.31
CA LEU A 252 -4.57 -9.72 -36.97
C LEU A 252 -6.05 -9.58 -36.62
N LEU A 253 -6.74 -10.69 -36.43
CA LEU A 253 -8.16 -10.72 -36.09
C LEU A 253 -8.35 -10.39 -34.60
N ILE A 254 -7.45 -10.87 -33.73
CA ILE A 254 -7.38 -10.49 -32.32
C ILE A 254 -7.11 -8.98 -32.18
N ALA A 255 -6.16 -8.45 -32.95
CA ALA A 255 -5.87 -7.01 -32.97
C ALA A 255 -7.05 -6.17 -33.45
N ARG A 256 -7.77 -6.62 -34.49
CA ARG A 256 -9.01 -5.96 -34.90
C ARG A 256 -10.05 -5.96 -33.80
N LEU A 257 -10.24 -7.08 -33.10
CA LEU A 257 -11.12 -7.14 -31.94
C LEU A 257 -10.68 -6.16 -30.84
N LEU A 258 -9.40 -6.14 -30.48
CA LEU A 258 -8.86 -5.18 -29.49
C LEU A 258 -9.08 -3.72 -29.91
N SER A 259 -8.90 -3.40 -31.19
CA SER A 259 -9.15 -2.05 -31.71
C SER A 259 -10.62 -1.62 -31.65
N LEU A 260 -11.56 -2.57 -31.78
CA LEU A 260 -12.99 -2.30 -31.58
C LEU A 260 -13.32 -1.97 -30.13
N PHE A 261 -12.46 -2.36 -29.18
CA PHE A 261 -12.57 -2.03 -27.76
C PHE A 261 -11.74 -0.79 -27.35
N GLY A 262 -11.30 0.01 -28.33
CA GLY A 262 -10.54 1.24 -28.07
C GLY A 262 -9.09 1.02 -27.65
N ALA A 263 -8.59 -0.22 -27.68
CA ALA A 263 -7.19 -0.50 -27.43
C ALA A 263 -6.34 -0.13 -28.66
N THR A 264 -5.31 0.68 -28.46
CA THR A 264 -4.32 0.96 -29.51
C THR A 264 -3.47 -0.29 -29.71
N VAL A 265 -3.57 -0.89 -30.90
CA VAL A 265 -2.75 -2.06 -31.25
C VAL A 265 -1.51 -1.58 -31.99
N ASP A 266 -0.49 -1.26 -31.21
CA ASP A 266 0.83 -0.92 -31.74
C ASP A 266 1.61 -2.20 -32.17
N PRO A 267 2.72 -2.05 -32.91
CA PRO A 267 3.54 -3.19 -33.34
C PRO A 267 4.09 -4.05 -32.19
N TRP A 268 4.29 -3.49 -31.00
CA TRP A 268 4.71 -4.23 -29.82
C TRP A 268 3.59 -5.11 -29.26
N VAL A 269 2.37 -4.57 -29.17
CA VAL A 269 1.17 -5.36 -28.80
C VAL A 269 1.00 -6.55 -29.76
N MET A 270 1.17 -6.32 -31.06
CA MET A 270 1.13 -7.38 -32.07
C MET A 270 2.20 -8.46 -31.85
N TYR A 271 3.39 -8.07 -31.43
CA TYR A 271 4.46 -9.01 -31.09
C TYR A 271 4.09 -9.84 -29.84
N CYS A 272 3.59 -9.20 -28.78
CA CYS A 272 3.13 -9.87 -27.55
C CYS A 272 1.96 -10.84 -27.82
N LEU A 273 1.06 -10.53 -28.75
CA LEU A 273 0.00 -11.47 -29.15
C LEU A 273 0.53 -12.74 -29.84
N LYS A 274 1.69 -12.66 -30.49
CA LYS A 274 2.38 -13.82 -31.06
C LYS A 274 3.18 -14.56 -29.99
N LYS A 275 3.88 -13.82 -29.13
CA LYS A 275 4.68 -14.36 -28.01
C LYS A 275 3.90 -14.26 -26.70
N ARG A 276 3.07 -15.26 -26.44
CA ARG A 276 2.06 -15.24 -25.35
C ARG A 276 2.59 -15.68 -23.99
N HIS A 277 3.74 -16.35 -23.97
CA HIS A 277 4.33 -16.91 -22.77
C HIS A 277 5.62 -16.16 -22.43
N PHE A 278 5.54 -15.28 -21.43
CA PHE A 278 6.68 -14.59 -20.83
C PHE A 278 7.10 -15.34 -19.56
N VAL A 279 7.52 -16.59 -19.77
CA VAL A 279 7.99 -17.52 -18.73
C VAL A 279 9.51 -17.65 -18.84
N TYR A 280 10.18 -17.54 -17.69
CA TYR A 280 11.63 -17.59 -17.59
C TYR A 280 11.97 -18.74 -16.63
N PRO A 281 12.52 -19.86 -17.12
CA PRO A 281 12.86 -21.02 -16.27
C PRO A 281 13.76 -20.65 -15.08
N ASP A 282 14.53 -19.59 -15.27
CA ASP A 282 15.56 -19.10 -14.40
C ASP A 282 15.12 -17.92 -13.52
N ALA A 283 13.82 -17.61 -13.52
CA ALA A 283 13.26 -16.60 -12.63
C ALA A 283 13.50 -16.99 -11.17
N VAL A 284 13.96 -16.03 -10.37
CA VAL A 284 14.19 -16.20 -8.94
C VAL A 284 13.25 -15.34 -8.12
N ALA A 285 12.89 -15.88 -6.96
CA ALA A 285 12.11 -15.27 -5.90
C ALA A 285 12.90 -15.36 -4.58
N PRO A 286 12.46 -14.70 -3.49
CA PRO A 286 13.11 -14.79 -2.18
C PRO A 286 13.44 -16.21 -1.71
N GLU A 287 12.57 -17.19 -1.99
CA GLU A 287 12.74 -18.59 -1.59
C GLU A 287 14.01 -19.23 -2.16
N ASN A 288 14.43 -18.84 -3.38
CA ASN A 288 15.68 -19.30 -3.99
C ASN A 288 16.92 -18.89 -3.18
N PHE A 289 16.78 -17.92 -2.28
CA PHE A 289 17.84 -17.41 -1.40
C PHE A 289 17.62 -17.81 0.08
N GLY A 290 16.67 -18.72 0.36
CA GLY A 290 16.29 -19.10 1.72
C GLY A 290 15.54 -18.01 2.49
N LEU A 291 15.02 -17.00 1.80
CA LEU A 291 14.25 -15.91 2.39
C LEU A 291 12.76 -16.21 2.37
N ILE A 292 12.04 -15.73 3.39
CA ILE A 292 10.59 -15.90 3.48
C ILE A 292 9.92 -15.07 2.39
N LEU A 293 9.14 -15.73 1.53
CA LEU A 293 8.19 -15.08 0.62
C LEU A 293 7.11 -14.38 1.46
N ILE A 294 6.77 -13.13 1.15
CA ILE A 294 5.47 -12.64 1.63
C ILE A 294 4.41 -13.51 0.97
N GLN A 295 3.41 -14.00 1.71
CA GLN A 295 2.30 -14.82 1.21
C GLN A 295 1.47 -14.03 0.17
N MET A 296 2.04 -13.87 -1.01
CA MET A 296 1.46 -13.37 -2.25
C MET A 296 1.83 -14.30 -3.41
N GLY A 297 2.01 -15.61 -3.12
CA GLY A 297 1.97 -16.64 -4.16
C GLY A 297 0.72 -16.46 -5.03
N VAL A 298 0.69 -17.07 -6.21
CA VAL A 298 -0.36 -16.87 -7.24
C VAL A 298 -1.76 -16.64 -6.66
N GLU A 299 -2.20 -17.42 -5.66
CA GLU A 299 -3.50 -17.23 -4.98
C GLU A 299 -3.74 -15.85 -4.33
N ALA A 300 -2.75 -15.26 -3.67
CA ALA A 300 -2.91 -13.96 -3.03
C ALA A 300 -2.72 -12.79 -4.02
N PHE A 301 -1.94 -12.95 -5.09
CA PHE A 301 -2.00 -12.05 -6.26
C PHE A 301 -3.38 -12.10 -6.92
N LEU A 302 -3.91 -13.30 -7.13
CA LEU A 302 -5.25 -13.53 -7.67
C LEU A 302 -6.36 -12.99 -6.74
N THR A 303 -6.15 -13.01 -5.42
CA THR A 303 -7.04 -12.41 -4.42
C THR A 303 -6.97 -10.89 -4.43
N PHE A 304 -5.77 -10.31 -4.53
CA PHE A 304 -5.57 -8.87 -4.70
C PHE A 304 -6.29 -8.33 -5.95
N ILE A 305 -6.11 -9.00 -7.10
CA ILE A 305 -6.83 -8.67 -8.34
C ILE A 305 -8.35 -8.86 -8.15
N ARG A 306 -8.78 -9.94 -7.49
CA ARG A 306 -10.20 -10.17 -7.20
C ARG A 306 -10.81 -9.04 -6.36
N VAL A 307 -10.12 -8.52 -5.34
CA VAL A 307 -10.69 -7.47 -4.50
C VAL A 307 -10.62 -6.08 -5.15
N THR A 308 -9.51 -5.74 -5.82
CA THR A 308 -9.44 -4.53 -6.68
C THR A 308 -10.50 -4.53 -7.79
N TRP A 309 -10.91 -5.71 -8.27
CA TRP A 309 -11.94 -5.86 -9.30
C TRP A 309 -13.38 -5.99 -8.77
N MET A 310 -13.59 -6.48 -7.55
CA MET A 310 -14.91 -6.55 -6.92
C MET A 310 -15.39 -5.19 -6.39
N SER A 311 -14.46 -4.28 -6.10
CA SER A 311 -14.79 -2.88 -5.80
C SER A 311 -14.63 -2.05 -7.07
N SER A 312 -15.76 -1.66 -7.67
CA SER A 312 -15.79 -0.51 -8.58
C SER A 312 -15.27 0.69 -7.78
N THR A 313 -13.99 1.01 -7.96
CA THR A 313 -13.22 1.99 -7.17
C THR A 313 -12.93 1.51 -5.74
N LEU A 314 -11.66 1.36 -5.36
CA LEU A 314 -11.28 1.12 -3.95
C LEU A 314 -11.80 2.22 -3.01
N LEU A 315 -11.97 3.41 -3.58
CA LEU A 315 -12.56 4.59 -2.96
C LEU A 315 -14.00 4.76 -3.46
N GLN A 316 -14.99 4.42 -2.64
CA GLN A 316 -16.40 4.42 -3.03
C GLN A 316 -16.92 5.85 -3.23
N PRO A 317 -17.63 6.17 -4.34
CA PRO A 317 -18.32 7.45 -4.45
C PRO A 317 -19.41 7.54 -3.36
N ILE A 318 -19.56 8.72 -2.75
CA ILE A 318 -20.58 8.99 -1.74
C ILE A 318 -21.30 10.28 -2.10
N HIS A 319 -22.59 10.19 -2.41
CA HIS A 319 -23.44 11.32 -2.75
C HIS A 319 -24.38 11.73 -1.62
N SER A 320 -24.71 10.80 -0.71
CA SER A 320 -25.60 11.07 0.42
C SER A 320 -25.22 10.31 1.69
N GLU A 321 -25.83 10.72 2.81
CA GLU A 321 -25.67 10.05 4.11
C GLU A 321 -26.20 8.61 4.08
N GLU A 322 -27.28 8.36 3.36
CA GLU A 322 -27.89 7.04 3.18
C GLU A 322 -26.96 6.09 2.44
N GLU A 323 -26.29 6.57 1.38
CA GLU A 323 -25.33 5.77 0.62
C GLU A 323 -24.11 5.40 1.47
N TRP A 324 -23.58 6.36 2.23
CA TRP A 324 -22.50 6.09 3.19
C TRP A 324 -22.94 5.08 4.27
N LYS A 325 -24.15 5.22 4.82
CA LYS A 325 -24.74 4.26 5.77
C LYS A 325 -24.81 2.86 5.18
N GLN A 326 -25.28 2.72 3.94
CA GLN A 326 -25.37 1.41 3.28
C GLN A 326 -24.00 0.76 3.06
N LEU A 327 -22.96 1.55 2.79
CA LEU A 327 -21.59 1.07 2.61
C LEU A 327 -20.96 0.60 3.93
N CYS A 328 -21.21 1.34 5.01
CA CYS A 328 -20.56 1.10 6.29
C CYS A 328 -21.34 0.14 7.18
N TRP A 329 -22.66 0.02 7.01
CA TRP A 329 -23.50 -0.85 7.82
C TRP A 329 -23.52 -2.29 7.27
N THR A 330 -23.30 -3.27 8.15
CA THR A 330 -23.45 -4.70 7.84
C THR A 330 -24.22 -5.43 8.94
N GLU A 331 -24.59 -6.69 8.71
CA GLU A 331 -25.17 -7.56 9.74
C GLU A 331 -24.25 -7.73 10.97
N GLN A 332 -22.94 -7.47 10.82
CA GLN A 332 -21.94 -7.53 11.89
C GLN A 332 -21.68 -6.17 12.57
N GLY A 333 -22.43 -5.13 12.21
CA GLY A 333 -22.30 -3.77 12.73
C GLY A 333 -21.66 -2.79 11.75
N TRP A 334 -21.32 -1.62 12.27
CA TRP A 334 -20.66 -0.55 11.51
C TRP A 334 -19.20 -0.88 11.23
N LYS A 335 -18.81 -0.76 9.96
CA LYS A 335 -17.41 -0.71 9.57
C LYS A 335 -16.88 0.70 9.79
N PRO A 336 -15.65 0.86 10.31
CA PRO A 336 -15.02 2.17 10.31
C PRO A 336 -14.80 2.64 8.88
N SER A 337 -14.82 3.95 8.67
CA SER A 337 -14.72 4.58 7.36
C SER A 337 -13.76 5.77 7.33
N ILE A 338 -13.13 5.96 6.16
CA ILE A 338 -12.30 7.13 5.84
C ILE A 338 -12.92 7.77 4.60
N ILE A 339 -13.34 9.03 4.73
CA ILE A 339 -14.12 9.73 3.71
C ILE A 339 -13.39 11.00 3.28
N GLY A 340 -13.01 11.09 2.02
CA GLY A 340 -12.52 12.33 1.42
C GLY A 340 -13.66 13.23 0.97
N PHE A 341 -13.53 14.53 1.16
CA PHE A 341 -14.43 15.56 0.68
C PHE A 341 -13.65 16.49 -0.23
N GLY A 342 -14.06 16.64 -1.48
CA GLY A 342 -13.32 17.45 -2.45
C GLY A 342 -14.11 17.73 -3.72
N ALA A 343 -13.50 18.50 -4.62
CA ALA A 343 -14.06 18.79 -5.94
C ALA A 343 -13.08 18.36 -7.03
N SER A 344 -13.55 17.66 -8.06
CA SER A 344 -12.72 17.06 -9.11
C SER A 344 -11.89 18.07 -9.91
N TRP A 345 -12.36 19.31 -10.04
CA TRP A 345 -11.65 20.40 -10.72
C TRP A 345 -10.49 21.01 -9.91
N SER A 346 -10.39 20.72 -8.62
CA SER A 346 -9.40 21.31 -7.72
C SER A 346 -8.16 20.40 -7.57
N GLN A 347 -7.00 20.87 -8.04
CA GLN A 347 -5.73 20.12 -7.95
C GLN A 347 -5.37 19.63 -6.53
N PRO A 348 -5.53 20.44 -5.46
CA PRO A 348 -5.40 19.96 -4.09
C PRO A 348 -6.31 18.77 -3.74
N CYS A 349 -7.54 18.74 -4.25
CA CYS A 349 -8.49 17.65 -4.00
C CYS A 349 -8.12 16.38 -4.76
N VAL A 350 -7.60 16.51 -5.99
CA VAL A 350 -7.08 15.38 -6.78
C VAL A 350 -5.94 14.69 -6.03
N HIS A 351 -4.99 15.44 -5.48
CA HIS A 351 -3.90 14.86 -4.69
C HIS A 351 -4.39 14.13 -3.43
N VAL A 352 -5.36 14.69 -2.69
CA VAL A 352 -5.94 14.00 -1.52
C VAL A 352 -6.65 12.71 -1.92
N ARG A 353 -7.35 12.71 -3.06
CA ARG A 353 -7.99 11.51 -3.61
C ARG A 353 -6.99 10.40 -3.91
N GLU A 354 -5.89 10.71 -4.59
CA GLU A 354 -4.82 9.74 -4.89
C GLU A 354 -4.20 9.14 -3.62
N VAL A 355 -4.01 9.96 -2.57
CA VAL A 355 -3.53 9.50 -1.26
C VAL A 355 -4.52 8.52 -0.62
N LEU A 356 -5.82 8.82 -0.65
CA LEU A 356 -6.86 7.94 -0.11
C LEU A 356 -6.98 6.63 -0.89
N GLU A 357 -6.88 6.66 -2.22
CA GLU A 357 -6.85 5.46 -3.06
C GLU A 357 -5.65 4.57 -2.72
N THR A 358 -4.48 5.18 -2.49
CA THR A 358 -3.26 4.48 -2.04
C THR A 358 -3.44 3.87 -0.64
N LEU A 359 -4.08 4.58 0.28
CA LEU A 359 -4.35 4.06 1.63
C LEU A 359 -5.38 2.93 1.63
N ALA A 360 -6.38 3.01 0.75
CA ALA A 360 -7.38 1.96 0.56
C ALA A 360 -6.74 0.65 0.08
N SER A 361 -5.77 0.72 -0.84
CA SER A 361 -5.04 -0.47 -1.30
C SER A 361 -4.21 -1.09 -0.17
N VAL A 362 -3.53 -0.28 0.63
CA VAL A 362 -2.75 -0.74 1.81
C VAL A 362 -3.65 -1.39 2.88
N ALA A 363 -4.81 -0.81 3.17
CA ALA A 363 -5.76 -1.35 4.13
C ALA A 363 -6.26 -2.73 3.70
N LEU A 364 -6.58 -2.85 2.41
CA LEU A 364 -7.03 -4.08 1.79
C LEU A 364 -5.97 -5.17 1.83
N GLU A 365 -4.72 -4.86 1.48
CA GLU A 365 -3.59 -5.80 1.55
C GLU A 365 -3.38 -6.33 2.98
N ARG A 366 -3.64 -5.50 3.99
CA ARG A 366 -3.54 -5.88 5.41
C ARG A 366 -4.80 -6.58 5.94
N GLY A 367 -5.77 -6.90 5.08
CA GLY A 367 -7.02 -7.57 5.46
C GLY A 367 -7.89 -6.74 6.41
N ARG A 368 -7.76 -5.41 6.39
CA ARG A 368 -8.53 -4.52 7.28
C ARG A 368 -9.95 -4.35 6.75
N SER A 369 -10.93 -4.55 7.62
CA SER A 369 -12.34 -4.28 7.32
C SER A 369 -12.65 -2.80 7.53
N LEU A 370 -12.29 -1.96 6.55
CA LEU A 370 -12.51 -0.51 6.54
C LEU A 370 -13.19 -0.09 5.24
N VAL A 371 -14.03 0.95 5.28
CA VAL A 371 -14.63 1.56 4.09
C VAL A 371 -13.87 2.82 3.71
N PHE A 372 -13.41 2.91 2.47
CA PHE A 372 -12.86 4.15 1.91
C PHE A 372 -13.90 4.77 0.98
N GLY A 373 -14.19 6.07 1.15
CA GLY A 373 -15.14 6.78 0.32
C GLY A 373 -14.69 8.20 -0.08
N PHE A 374 -15.32 8.76 -1.09
CA PHE A 374 -15.09 10.13 -1.54
C PHE A 374 -16.40 10.82 -1.91
N CYS A 375 -16.64 11.96 -1.30
CA CYS A 375 -17.79 12.82 -1.58
C CYS A 375 -17.35 14.01 -2.43
N GLU A 376 -18.00 14.16 -3.58
CA GLU A 376 -17.87 15.35 -4.41
C GLU A 376 -18.70 16.49 -3.81
N VAL A 377 -18.04 17.55 -3.38
CA VAL A 377 -18.67 18.66 -2.67
C VAL A 377 -19.09 19.73 -3.67
N GLU A 378 -20.41 19.88 -3.82
CA GLU A 378 -21.07 20.97 -4.53
C GLU A 378 -21.76 21.92 -3.53
N GLU A 379 -22.16 23.10 -4.00
CA GLU A 379 -22.86 24.08 -3.18
C GLU A 379 -24.19 23.48 -2.66
N GLY A 380 -24.39 23.51 -1.33
CA GLY A 380 -25.58 22.91 -0.70
C GLY A 380 -25.51 21.40 -0.45
N ASN A 381 -24.34 20.76 -0.57
CA ASN A 381 -24.17 19.34 -0.23
C ASN A 381 -24.50 19.08 1.27
N SER A 382 -25.64 18.42 1.51
CA SER A 382 -26.17 18.14 2.85
C SER A 382 -25.29 17.17 3.63
N PHE A 383 -24.63 16.23 2.95
CA PHE A 383 -23.73 15.27 3.58
C PHE A 383 -22.46 15.97 4.10
N ALA A 384 -21.79 16.79 3.29
CA ALA A 384 -20.65 17.60 3.73
C ALA A 384 -21.02 18.52 4.90
N THR A 385 -22.21 19.12 4.86
CA THR A 385 -22.73 19.98 5.93
C THR A 385 -22.96 19.19 7.23
N ALA A 386 -23.51 17.98 7.16
CA ALA A 386 -23.75 17.13 8.33
C ALA A 386 -22.45 16.76 9.08
N TRP A 387 -21.33 16.65 8.36
CA TRP A 387 -20.00 16.40 8.93
C TRP A 387 -19.23 17.68 9.29
N GLY A 388 -19.86 18.86 9.17
CA GLY A 388 -19.23 20.15 9.50
C GLY A 388 -18.10 20.55 8.54
N ILE A 389 -18.11 20.05 7.31
CA ILE A 389 -17.08 20.36 6.31
C ILE A 389 -17.36 21.74 5.71
N THR A 390 -16.53 22.72 6.09
CA THR A 390 -16.61 24.10 5.58
C THR A 390 -15.61 24.39 4.47
N ASN A 391 -14.52 23.62 4.40
CA ASN A 391 -13.46 23.79 3.41
C ASN A 391 -13.08 22.44 2.78
N VAL A 392 -12.75 22.47 1.49
CA VAL A 392 -12.20 21.32 0.76
C VAL A 392 -10.77 21.60 0.28
N PRO A 393 -9.90 20.59 0.20
CA PRO A 393 -10.17 19.19 0.57
C PRO A 393 -10.16 18.97 2.08
N SER A 394 -10.97 18.02 2.52
CA SER A 394 -10.99 17.54 3.91
C SER A 394 -11.10 16.01 3.94
N VAL A 395 -10.57 15.37 4.97
CA VAL A 395 -10.69 13.92 5.18
C VAL A 395 -11.31 13.66 6.56
N VAL A 396 -12.38 12.88 6.58
CA VAL A 396 -13.10 12.47 7.79
C VAL A 396 -12.74 11.04 8.13
N LEU A 397 -12.37 10.82 9.39
CA LEU A 397 -12.21 9.49 9.98
C LEU A 397 -13.45 9.22 10.83
N SER A 398 -14.13 8.11 10.57
CA SER A 398 -15.38 7.77 11.22
C SER A 398 -15.37 6.33 11.74
N ARG A 399 -15.86 6.12 12.95
CA ARG A 399 -15.95 4.80 13.60
C ARG A 399 -17.33 4.65 14.24
N ASP A 400 -17.94 3.49 14.03
CA ASP A 400 -19.32 3.19 14.45
C ASP A 400 -20.36 4.25 14.05
N GLY A 401 -20.15 4.86 12.88
CA GLY A 401 -21.04 5.89 12.35
C GLY A 401 -20.82 7.28 12.95
N GLU A 402 -19.79 7.48 13.78
CA GLU A 402 -19.50 8.74 14.43
C GLU A 402 -18.16 9.35 14.02
N LEU A 403 -18.07 10.67 14.12
CA LEU A 403 -16.88 11.44 13.80
C LEU A 403 -15.77 11.18 14.83
N VAL A 404 -14.64 10.65 14.36
CA VAL A 404 -13.42 10.52 15.16
C VAL A 404 -12.49 11.70 14.94
N ASN A 405 -12.29 12.10 13.68
CA ASN A 405 -11.39 13.19 13.35
C ASN A 405 -11.73 13.81 11.98
N VAL A 406 -11.41 15.10 11.81
CA VAL A 406 -11.45 15.81 10.53
C VAL A 406 -10.08 16.40 10.26
N LEU A 407 -9.49 16.04 9.13
CA LEU A 407 -8.24 16.58 8.63
C LEU A 407 -8.58 17.60 7.54
N GLN A 408 -8.19 18.86 7.74
CA GLN A 408 -8.44 19.92 6.76
C GLN A 408 -7.19 20.19 5.93
N GLY A 409 -7.39 20.44 4.64
CA GLY A 409 -6.34 20.81 3.70
C GLY A 409 -5.71 19.63 2.97
N ALA A 410 -4.82 19.97 2.02
CA ALA A 410 -4.17 19.02 1.13
C ALA A 410 -2.72 18.75 1.56
N ASP A 411 -2.52 18.21 2.76
CA ASP A 411 -1.20 17.79 3.25
C ASP A 411 -1.08 16.25 3.27
N PRO A 412 -0.53 15.62 2.21
CA PRO A 412 -0.42 14.17 2.10
C PRO A 412 0.25 13.48 3.30
N PRO A 413 1.34 14.00 3.89
CA PRO A 413 1.98 13.36 5.04
C PRO A 413 1.09 13.32 6.29
N THR A 414 0.38 14.42 6.61
CA THR A 414 -0.53 14.46 7.75
C THR A 414 -1.71 13.51 7.55
N ILE A 415 -2.30 13.50 6.35
CA ILE A 415 -3.39 12.59 5.99
C ILE A 415 -2.94 11.14 6.11
N THR A 416 -1.79 10.81 5.53
CA THR A 416 -1.22 9.45 5.54
C THR A 416 -0.96 8.96 6.96
N ARG A 417 -0.37 9.80 7.82
CA ARG A 417 -0.10 9.42 9.22
C ARG A 417 -1.40 9.17 9.98
N ALA A 418 -2.33 10.12 9.97
CA ALA A 418 -3.58 10.01 10.71
C ALA A 418 -4.44 8.83 10.25
N CYS A 419 -4.52 8.57 8.94
CA CYS A 419 -5.24 7.40 8.41
C CYS A 419 -4.55 6.10 8.82
N ARG A 420 -3.22 6.04 8.85
CA ARG A 420 -2.47 4.84 9.27
C ARG A 420 -2.68 4.53 10.74
N ASP A 421 -2.56 5.53 11.61
CA ASP A 421 -2.79 5.37 13.04
C ASP A 421 -4.23 4.89 13.29
N PHE A 422 -5.20 5.50 12.60
CA PHE A 422 -6.59 5.08 12.64
C PHE A 422 -6.80 3.63 12.17
N MET A 423 -6.16 3.23 11.08
CA MET A 423 -6.20 1.84 10.57
C MET A 423 -5.59 0.85 11.57
N GLU A 424 -4.49 1.20 12.23
CA GLU A 424 -3.81 0.32 13.19
C GLU A 424 -4.66 0.10 14.45
N ASP A 425 -5.34 1.13 14.93
CA ASP A 425 -6.29 1.08 16.05
C ASP A 425 -7.57 0.28 15.76
N CYS A 426 -7.86 -0.09 14.50
CA CYS A 426 -9.06 -0.86 14.12
C CYS A 426 -8.99 -2.36 14.48
N HIS A 427 -8.00 -2.80 15.27
CA HIS A 427 -7.75 -4.22 15.61
C HIS A 427 -8.23 -4.66 17.00
N LEU A 428 -8.83 -3.77 17.79
CA LEU A 428 -9.46 -4.16 19.05
C LEU A 428 -10.97 -4.11 18.87
N SER A 429 -11.63 -5.22 19.14
CA SER A 429 -13.07 -5.17 19.39
C SER A 429 -13.35 -4.14 20.49
N LEU A 430 -14.50 -3.47 20.45
CA LEU A 430 -14.86 -2.47 21.46
C LEU A 430 -14.70 -3.06 22.87
N ASN A 431 -15.08 -4.31 23.08
CA ASN A 431 -14.91 -5.01 24.36
C ASN A 431 -13.43 -5.14 24.77
N GLU A 432 -12.52 -5.52 23.89
CA GLU A 432 -11.08 -5.58 24.21
C GLU A 432 -10.50 -4.20 24.53
N ARG A 433 -11.02 -3.14 23.90
CA ARG A 433 -10.65 -1.76 24.20
C ARG A 433 -11.17 -1.33 25.58
N LEU A 434 -12.40 -1.67 25.91
CA LEU A 434 -13.01 -1.41 27.21
C LEU A 434 -12.27 -2.16 28.32
N GLU A 435 -11.97 -3.45 28.09
CA GLU A 435 -11.19 -4.29 28.99
C GLU A 435 -9.85 -3.66 29.36
N LYS A 436 -9.11 -3.18 28.34
CA LYS A 436 -7.83 -2.48 28.56
C LYS A 436 -8.00 -1.15 29.29
N LEU A 437 -9.09 -0.43 29.06
CA LEU A 437 -9.35 0.86 29.71
C LEU A 437 -9.66 0.69 31.19
N VAL A 438 -10.49 -0.28 31.57
CA VAL A 438 -10.84 -0.52 32.98
C VAL A 438 -9.65 -1.07 33.77
N HIS A 439 -8.72 -1.76 33.12
CA HIS A 439 -7.47 -2.28 33.73
C HIS A 439 -6.28 -1.30 33.65
N ARG A 440 -6.45 -0.09 33.11
CA ARG A 440 -5.32 0.83 32.87
C ARG A 440 -4.61 1.27 34.15
N GLN A 441 -5.35 1.40 35.24
CA GLN A 441 -4.82 1.67 36.59
C GLN A 441 -5.63 0.89 37.63
N PRO A 442 -5.06 0.61 38.82
CA PRO A 442 -5.75 -0.14 39.87
C PRO A 442 -7.10 0.49 40.27
N ILE A 443 -7.19 1.82 40.25
CA ILE A 443 -8.44 2.54 40.49
C ILE A 443 -8.67 3.45 39.28
N MET A 444 -9.77 3.23 38.56
CA MET A 444 -10.13 3.97 37.34
C MET A 444 -11.49 4.65 37.47
N LEU A 445 -11.53 5.96 37.25
CA LEU A 445 -12.74 6.78 37.28
C LEU A 445 -13.16 7.21 35.88
N PHE A 446 -14.33 6.76 35.43
CA PHE A 446 -14.97 7.22 34.20
C PHE A 446 -15.94 8.35 34.52
N MET A 447 -15.68 9.55 34.02
CA MET A 447 -16.38 10.76 34.45
C MET A 447 -16.58 11.79 33.33
N LYS A 448 -17.46 12.76 33.57
CA LYS A 448 -17.70 13.91 32.68
C LYS A 448 -16.70 15.03 32.99
N GLY A 449 -15.74 15.27 32.10
CA GLY A 449 -14.64 16.21 32.30
C GLY A 449 -13.39 15.53 32.86
N THR A 450 -12.50 16.30 33.48
CA THR A 450 -11.26 15.82 34.12
C THR A 450 -11.25 16.16 35.62
N PRO A 451 -10.39 15.53 36.44
CA PRO A 451 -10.25 15.86 37.86
C PRO A 451 -9.99 17.35 38.16
N ASP A 452 -9.29 18.04 37.25
CA ASP A 452 -9.01 19.47 37.37
C ASP A 452 -10.15 20.35 36.83
N LYS A 453 -10.95 19.81 35.90
CA LYS A 453 -12.06 20.51 35.24
C LYS A 453 -13.30 19.61 35.13
N PRO A 454 -13.99 19.30 36.25
CA PRO A 454 -15.18 18.44 36.21
C PRO A 454 -16.38 19.19 35.64
N LEU A 455 -17.05 18.57 34.65
CA LEU A 455 -18.15 19.16 33.88
C LEU A 455 -19.54 18.73 34.36
N CYS A 456 -19.61 17.94 35.44
CA CYS A 456 -20.87 17.47 36.02
C CYS A 456 -20.79 17.48 37.55
N LYS A 457 -21.87 17.91 38.22
CA LYS A 457 -21.95 17.95 39.68
C LYS A 457 -21.66 16.59 40.35
N PHE A 458 -22.12 15.50 39.73
CA PHE A 458 -21.88 14.14 40.24
C PHE A 458 -20.41 13.72 40.08
N SER A 459 -19.78 14.08 38.97
CA SER A 459 -18.35 13.83 38.76
C SER A 459 -17.49 14.65 39.73
N ARG A 460 -17.87 15.90 40.00
CA ARG A 460 -17.20 16.75 41.00
C ARG A 460 -17.27 16.14 42.40
N ARG A 461 -18.46 15.70 42.81
CA ARG A 461 -18.66 15.06 44.12
C ARG A 461 -17.85 13.78 44.29
N MET A 462 -17.80 12.93 43.26
CA MET A 462 -16.98 11.70 43.26
C MET A 462 -15.49 12.02 43.48
N ILE A 463 -14.98 13.05 42.81
CA ILE A 463 -13.59 13.49 42.99
C ILE A 463 -13.34 13.98 44.41
N GLU A 464 -14.26 14.74 45.01
CA GLU A 464 -14.14 15.23 46.39
C GLU A 464 -14.01 14.07 47.38
N ILE A 465 -14.83 13.04 47.24
CA ILE A 465 -14.79 11.84 48.09
C ILE A 465 -13.44 11.12 47.93
N LEU A 466 -13.03 10.81 46.69
CA LEU A 466 -11.78 10.08 46.44
C LEU A 466 -10.54 10.86 46.88
N LYS A 467 -10.52 12.18 46.67
CA LYS A 467 -9.42 13.03 47.15
C LYS A 467 -9.43 13.17 48.68
N GLY A 468 -10.59 13.27 49.30
CA GLY A 468 -10.74 13.32 50.76
C GLY A 468 -10.19 12.07 51.45
N GLU A 469 -10.34 10.91 50.80
CA GLU A 469 -9.79 9.62 51.24
C GLU A 469 -8.32 9.39 50.86
N GLY A 470 -7.68 10.35 50.17
CA GLY A 470 -6.27 10.25 49.77
C GLY A 470 -6.00 9.25 48.65
N VAL A 471 -7.00 8.91 47.84
CA VAL A 471 -6.91 7.87 46.81
C VAL A 471 -6.22 8.40 45.56
N ILE A 472 -5.24 7.64 45.05
CA ILE A 472 -4.65 7.88 43.72
C ILE A 472 -5.43 7.07 42.70
N PHE A 473 -6.03 7.76 41.72
CA PHE A 473 -6.85 7.12 40.70
C PHE A 473 -6.51 7.64 39.30
N GLY A 474 -6.67 6.77 38.31
CA GLY A 474 -6.72 7.13 36.91
C GLY A 474 -8.09 7.65 36.51
N HIS A 475 -8.15 8.45 35.45
CA HIS A 475 -9.42 8.96 34.95
C HIS A 475 -9.55 8.84 33.44
N PHE A 476 -10.80 8.76 32.98
CA PHE A 476 -11.15 8.83 31.57
C PHE A 476 -12.35 9.76 31.39
N ASN A 477 -12.20 10.75 30.51
CA ASN A 477 -13.28 11.68 30.17
C ASN A 477 -14.21 11.03 29.14
N ILE A 478 -15.38 10.56 29.58
CA ILE A 478 -16.38 9.89 28.73
C ILE A 478 -17.03 10.82 27.70
N LEU A 479 -16.80 12.13 27.79
CA LEU A 479 -17.26 13.09 26.77
C LEU A 479 -16.33 13.16 25.57
N ALA A 480 -15.09 12.67 25.69
CA ALA A 480 -14.12 12.65 24.60
C ALA A 480 -14.26 11.44 23.67
N ASP A 481 -14.99 10.40 24.11
CA ASP A 481 -15.20 9.18 23.35
C ASP A 481 -16.59 8.59 23.64
N TYR A 482 -17.51 8.76 22.68
CA TYR A 482 -18.88 8.30 22.81
C TYR A 482 -19.00 6.77 22.76
N GLN A 483 -18.13 6.07 22.01
CA GLN A 483 -18.14 4.62 21.95
C GLN A 483 -17.77 4.00 23.28
N VAL A 484 -16.74 4.52 23.95
CA VAL A 484 -16.37 4.11 25.31
C VAL A 484 -17.51 4.42 26.27
N ARG A 485 -18.15 5.59 26.13
CA ARG A 485 -19.28 5.99 26.98
C ARG A 485 -20.47 5.05 26.89
N GLU A 486 -20.93 4.72 25.68
CA GLU A 486 -22.09 3.83 25.51
C GLU A 486 -21.69 2.36 25.65
N GLY A 487 -20.45 2.01 25.31
CA GLY A 487 -19.86 0.70 25.49
C GLY A 487 -19.76 0.30 26.96
N LEU A 488 -19.20 1.17 27.82
CA LEU A 488 -19.07 0.91 29.26
C LEU A 488 -20.42 0.70 29.96
N LYS A 489 -21.48 1.43 29.57
CA LYS A 489 -22.81 1.19 30.14
C LYS A 489 -23.29 -0.23 29.92
N ARG A 490 -23.03 -0.79 28.73
CA ARG A 490 -23.41 -2.16 28.37
C ARG A 490 -22.45 -3.17 28.99
N TYR A 491 -21.15 -2.91 28.93
CA TYR A 491 -20.09 -3.75 29.50
C TYR A 491 -20.26 -3.94 31.00
N ALA A 492 -20.57 -2.87 31.73
CA ALA A 492 -20.75 -2.88 33.18
C ALA A 492 -22.19 -3.17 33.62
N ASN A 493 -23.13 -3.26 32.67
CA ASN A 493 -24.57 -3.26 32.93
C ASN A 493 -24.99 -2.10 33.88
N TRP A 494 -24.43 -0.90 33.68
CA TRP A 494 -24.62 0.26 34.55
C TRP A 494 -25.03 1.52 33.77
N PRO A 495 -26.17 2.16 34.10
CA PRO A 495 -26.77 3.17 33.21
C PRO A 495 -26.16 4.58 33.30
N THR A 496 -25.49 4.92 34.41
CA THR A 496 -25.12 6.31 34.75
C THR A 496 -23.61 6.52 34.89
N TYR A 497 -23.20 7.80 34.95
CA TYR A 497 -21.83 8.24 35.24
C TYR A 497 -21.86 9.29 36.36
N PRO A 498 -20.80 9.40 37.18
CA PRO A 498 -19.52 8.69 37.10
C PRO A 498 -19.57 7.20 37.43
N GLN A 499 -18.61 6.41 36.95
CA GLN A 499 -18.43 4.98 37.27
C GLN A 499 -17.02 4.77 37.83
N LEU A 500 -16.91 4.10 38.97
CA LEU A 500 -15.65 3.79 39.64
C LEU A 500 -15.32 2.30 39.51
N TYR A 501 -14.11 2.02 39.05
CA TYR A 501 -13.58 0.67 38.89
C TYR A 501 -12.37 0.44 39.79
N VAL A 502 -12.25 -0.77 40.32
CA VAL A 502 -11.09 -1.27 41.07
C VAL A 502 -10.63 -2.56 40.41
N ASN A 503 -9.37 -2.61 39.96
CA ASN A 503 -8.76 -3.75 39.28
C ASN A 503 -9.60 -4.33 38.13
N GLY A 504 -10.29 -3.48 37.38
CA GLY A 504 -11.16 -3.89 36.27
C GLY A 504 -12.61 -4.21 36.66
N GLU A 505 -12.93 -4.31 37.95
CA GLU A 505 -14.29 -4.57 38.44
C GLU A 505 -15.02 -3.27 38.81
N LEU A 506 -16.32 -3.20 38.51
CA LEU A 506 -17.15 -2.04 38.81
C LEU A 506 -17.54 -2.04 40.30
N ILE A 507 -17.16 -0.98 41.02
CA ILE A 507 -17.66 -0.71 42.38
C ILE A 507 -19.04 -0.07 42.34
N GLY A 508 -19.25 0.89 41.44
CA GLY A 508 -20.56 1.50 41.22
C GLY A 508 -20.52 2.96 40.79
N GLY A 509 -21.69 3.58 40.88
CA GLY A 509 -21.90 5.01 40.67
C GLY A 509 -21.59 5.86 41.90
N LEU A 510 -21.89 7.16 41.81
CA LEU A 510 -21.72 8.09 42.95
C LEU A 510 -22.57 7.70 44.17
N ASP A 511 -23.79 7.25 43.93
CA ASP A 511 -24.73 6.79 44.96
C ASP A 511 -24.14 5.69 45.84
N ILE A 512 -23.59 4.63 45.23
CA ILE A 512 -22.95 3.53 45.96
C ILE A 512 -21.69 4.01 46.68
N VAL A 513 -20.83 4.77 45.99
CA VAL A 513 -19.57 5.25 46.58
C VAL A 513 -19.82 6.19 47.76
N GLU A 514 -20.87 7.02 47.69
CA GLU A 514 -21.25 7.91 48.79
C GLU A 514 -21.84 7.14 49.96
N GLU A 515 -22.62 6.08 49.72
CA GLU A 515 -23.08 5.16 50.78
C GLU A 515 -21.91 4.46 51.49
N LEU A 516 -20.95 3.92 50.72
CA LEU A 516 -19.74 3.29 51.26
C LEU A 516 -18.87 4.27 52.05
N TYR A 517 -18.81 5.53 51.61
CA TYR A 517 -18.10 6.60 52.31
C TYR A 517 -18.77 6.93 53.65
N GLN A 518 -20.10 7.10 53.66
CA GLN A 518 -20.85 7.37 54.90
C GLN A 518 -20.81 6.19 55.88
N ALA A 519 -20.77 4.96 55.38
CA ALA A 519 -20.62 3.75 56.18
C ALA A 519 -19.18 3.51 56.68
N GLY A 520 -18.19 4.31 56.25
CA GLY A 520 -16.78 4.15 56.58
C GLY A 520 -16.11 2.91 55.95
N LYS A 521 -16.75 2.29 54.95
CA LYS A 521 -16.31 1.03 54.32
C LYS A 521 -15.57 1.25 52.99
N LEU A 522 -15.56 2.46 52.47
CA LEU A 522 -14.98 2.75 51.15
C LEU A 522 -13.49 2.37 51.06
N LYS A 523 -12.69 2.59 52.11
CA LYS A 523 -11.25 2.22 52.09
C LYS A 523 -11.03 0.72 51.95
N GLU A 524 -11.87 -0.09 52.59
CA GLU A 524 -11.78 -1.56 52.53
C GLU A 524 -12.05 -2.03 51.09
N GLU A 525 -13.10 -1.51 50.46
CA GLU A 525 -13.45 -1.86 49.08
C GLU A 525 -12.44 -1.39 48.04
N LEU A 526 -11.78 -0.26 48.29
CA LEU A 526 -10.70 0.24 47.42
C LEU A 526 -9.38 -0.53 47.60
N HIS A 527 -9.32 -1.53 48.48
CA HIS A 527 -8.13 -2.34 48.77
C HIS A 527 -6.87 -1.50 49.06
N LEU A 528 -7.04 -0.34 49.70
CA LEU A 528 -5.94 0.53 50.07
C LEU A 528 -5.23 -0.06 51.30
N PRO A 529 -3.89 -0.06 51.36
CA PRO A 529 -3.19 -0.43 52.59
C PRO A 529 -3.64 0.52 53.71
N GLY A 530 -4.08 -0.07 54.82
CA GLY A 530 -4.61 0.62 56.00
C GLY A 530 -3.62 1.53 56.70
#